data_AF-A0A961L9C7-F1
#
_entry.id   AF-A0A961L9C7-F1
#
_cell.length_a   1.000
_cell.length_b   1.000
_cell.length_c   1.000
_cell.angle_alpha   90.00
_cell.angle_beta   90.00
_cell.angle_gamma   90.00
#
_symmetry.space_group_name_H-M   'P 1'
#
loop_
_entity.id
_entity.type
_entity.pdbx_description
1 polymer ?
#
loop_
_entity_poly.entity_id
_entity_poly.type
_entity_poly.pdbx_seq_one_letter_code
_entity_poly.pdbx_strand_id
1 'polypeptide(L)' 'PEVFSPLCFREFARGLRATWKLRLLLLGASDVSFVKQGTDRYGRKLARLWVDGRNASDLMTDSGHARPYSGGRRAGWCG' A
#
# COMPACT_ATOMS: atom_id res chain seq x y z
N PRO A 1 -1.25 -6.55 2.59
CA PRO A 1 -0.73 -7.93 2.40
C PRO A 1 0.80 -7.87 2.36
N GLU A 2 1.48 -8.76 3.06
CA GLU A 2 2.95 -8.79 3.11
C GLU A 2 3.55 -9.71 2.03
N VAL A 3 4.70 -9.32 1.48
CA VAL A 3 5.45 -10.11 0.47
C VAL A 3 6.70 -10.76 1.08
N PHE A 4 7.33 -10.10 2.06
CA PHE A 4 8.58 -10.58 2.65
C PHE A 4 8.39 -11.71 3.67
N SER A 5 7.31 -11.66 4.45
CA SER A 5 6.97 -12.70 5.45
C SER A 5 5.46 -12.95 5.47
N PRO A 6 4.89 -13.48 4.38
CA PRO A 6 3.46 -13.77 4.29
C PRO A 6 3.07 -14.90 5.24
N LEU A 7 1.89 -14.80 5.87
CA LEU A 7 1.36 -15.88 6.73
C LEU A 7 0.80 -17.05 5.92
N CYS A 8 0.52 -16.85 4.63
CA CYS A 8 0.05 -17.89 3.71
C CYS A 8 0.28 -17.50 2.24
N PHE A 9 0.21 -18.48 1.33
CA PHE A 9 0.37 -18.26 -0.12
C PHE A 9 -0.63 -17.25 -0.70
N ARG A 10 -1.89 -17.24 -0.21
CA ARG A 10 -2.91 -16.28 -0.66
C ARG A 10 -2.56 -14.84 -0.29
N GLU A 11 -1.97 -14.62 0.88
CA GLU A 11 -1.47 -13.31 1.27
C GLU A 11 -0.31 -12.88 0.35
N PHE A 12 0.65 -13.77 0.11
CA PHE A 12 1.77 -13.51 -0.79
C PHE A 12 1.29 -13.11 -2.19
N ALA A 13 0.36 -13.87 -2.77
CA ALA A 13 -0.22 -13.57 -4.07
C ALA A 13 -0.96 -12.23 -4.09
N ARG A 14 -1.73 -11.89 -3.04
CA ARG A 14 -2.34 -10.57 -2.88
C ARG A 14 -1.28 -9.46 -2.78
N GLY A 15 -0.19 -9.71 -2.06
CA GLY A 15 0.95 -8.80 -1.91
C GLY A 15 1.62 -8.52 -3.26
N LEU A 16 1.94 -9.55 -4.04
CA LEU A 16 2.51 -9.39 -5.37
C LEU A 16 1.60 -8.59 -6.31
N ARG A 17 0.30 -8.90 -6.31
CA ARG A 17 -0.69 -8.15 -7.11
C ARG A 17 -0.74 -6.68 -6.70
N ALA A 18 -0.69 -6.39 -5.40
CA ALA A 18 -0.64 -5.02 -4.90
C ALA A 18 0.65 -4.30 -5.33
N THR A 19 1.81 -4.96 -5.23
CA THR A 19 3.09 -4.41 -5.70
C THR A 19 3.05 -4.06 -7.18
N TRP A 20 2.54 -4.96 -8.02
CA TRP A 20 2.42 -4.72 -9.46
C TRP A 20 1.43 -3.60 -9.78
N LYS A 21 0.28 -3.55 -9.11
CA LYS A 21 -0.70 -2.47 -9.30
C LYS A 21 -0.08 -1.10 -9.00
N LEU A 22 0.60 -0.98 -7.86
CA LEU A 22 1.26 0.27 -7.47
C LEU A 22 2.33 0.66 -8.49
N ARG A 23 3.13 -0.30 -8.97
CA ARG A 23 4.14 -0.06 -10.00
C ARG A 23 3.52 0.48 -11.29
N LEU A 24 2.43 -0.12 -11.75
CA LEU A 24 1.73 0.34 -12.95
C LEU A 24 1.13 1.73 -12.77
N LEU A 25 0.56 2.03 -11.59
CA LEU A 25 0.07 3.38 -11.28
C LEU A 25 1.19 4.42 -11.37
N LEU A 26 2.36 4.13 -10.79
CA LEU A 26 3.47 5.08 -10.78
C LEU A 26 4.14 5.24 -12.15
N LEU A 27 4.23 4.16 -12.93
CA LEU A 27 4.81 4.22 -14.29
C LEU A 27 3.91 4.96 -15.28
N GLY A 28 2.59 4.94 -15.08
CA GLY A 28 1.62 5.64 -15.92
C GLY A 28 1.31 7.07 -15.46
N ALA A 29 1.88 7.51 -14.34
CA ALA A 29 1.59 8.82 -13.75
C ALA A 29 2.33 9.94 -14.48
N SER A 30 1.68 11.09 -14.62
CA SER A 30 2.32 12.32 -15.10
C SER A 30 2.96 13.10 -13.97
N ASP A 31 2.32 13.12 -12.80
CA ASP A 31 2.84 13.71 -11.57
C ASP A 31 2.81 12.70 -10.41
N VAL A 32 3.91 12.65 -9.67
CA VAL A 32 4.01 11.88 -8.42
C VAL A 32 4.60 12.77 -7.34
N SER A 33 3.81 13.05 -6.32
CA SER A 33 4.21 13.88 -5.18
C SER A 33 3.96 13.15 -3.86
N PHE A 34 4.70 13.49 -2.82
CA PHE A 34 4.51 12.87 -1.50
C PHE A 34 4.65 13.88 -0.38
N VAL A 35 3.90 13.63 0.70
CA VAL A 35 3.94 14.42 1.93
C VAL A 35 4.39 13.52 3.07
N LYS A 36 5.53 13.84 3.68
CA LYS A 36 6.04 13.13 4.85
C LYS A 36 5.09 13.33 6.04
N GLN A 37 4.70 12.24 6.68
CA GLN A 37 3.82 12.24 7.86
C GLN A 37 4.58 12.05 9.17
N GLY A 38 5.80 11.54 9.11
CA GLY A 38 6.64 11.32 10.29
C GLY A 38 7.47 10.06 10.16
N THR A 39 7.76 9.44 11.29
CA THR A 39 8.52 8.21 11.40
C THR A 39 7.80 7.29 12.38
N ASP A 40 7.71 6.00 12.10
CA ASP A 40 7.16 5.03 13.06
C ASP A 40 8.17 4.69 14.18
N ARG A 41 7.72 3.89 15.16
CA ARG A 41 8.54 3.41 16.29
C ARG A 41 9.81 2.67 15.87
N TYR A 42 9.82 2.07 14.69
CA TYR A 42 10.93 1.29 14.14
C TYR A 42 11.81 2.11 13.18
N GLY A 43 11.65 3.44 13.13
CA GLY A 43 12.47 4.33 12.30
C GLY A 43 12.02 4.41 10.84
N ARG A 44 10.89 3.82 10.45
CA ARG A 44 10.41 3.86 9.06
C ARG A 44 9.72 5.18 8.76
N LYS A 45 10.10 5.84 7.67
CA LYS A 45 9.45 7.09 7.22
C LYS A 45 8.04 6.79 6.76
N LEU A 46 7.07 7.50 7.31
CA LEU A 46 5.68 7.47 6.87
C LEU A 46 5.43 8.64 5.92
N ALA A 47 4.73 8.39 4.82
CA ALA A 47 4.38 9.41 3.84
C ALA A 47 3.03 9.10 3.19
N ARG A 48 2.32 10.14 2.77
CA ARG A 48 1.19 10.04 1.84
C ARG A 48 1.69 10.31 0.43
N LEU A 49 1.37 9.41 -0.49
CA LEU A 49 1.74 9.49 -1.89
C LEU A 49 0.53 9.93 -2.70
N TRP A 50 0.74 10.86 -3.62
CA TRP A 50 -0.25 11.37 -4.55
C TRP A 50 0.21 11.07 -5.98
N VAL A 51 -0.70 10.58 -6.79
CA VAL A 51 -0.50 10.17 -8.18
C VAL A 51 -1.54 10.91 -9.01
N ASP A 52 -1.10 11.82 -9.87
CA ASP A 52 -1.98 12.71 -10.66
C ASP A 52 -3.06 13.40 -9.81
N GLY A 53 -2.66 13.91 -8.64
CA GLY A 53 -3.55 14.59 -7.69
C GLY A 53 -4.46 13.67 -6.86
N ARG A 54 -4.40 12.34 -7.01
CA ARG A 54 -5.16 11.38 -6.20
C ARG A 54 -4.28 10.62 -5.21
N ASN A 55 -4.79 10.38 -4.00
CA ASN A 55 -4.06 9.64 -2.99
C ASN A 55 -3.88 8.16 -3.40
N ALA A 56 -2.63 7.68 -3.42
CA ALA A 56 -2.29 6.32 -3.79
C ALA A 56 -2.94 5.27 -2.88
N SER A 57 -3.14 5.59 -1.60
CA SER A 57 -3.80 4.67 -0.65
C SER A 57 -5.26 4.40 -1.04
N ASP A 58 -5.94 5.43 -1.51
CA ASP A 58 -7.33 5.36 -1.95
C ASP A 58 -7.41 4.60 -3.28
N LEU A 59 -6.54 4.93 -4.25
CA LEU A 59 -6.42 4.19 -5.52
C LEU A 59 -6.18 2.70 -5.31
N MET A 60 -5.33 2.33 -4.35
CA MET A 60 -5.04 0.93 -4.02
C MET A 60 -6.20 0.24 -3.29
N THR A 61 -6.97 0.98 -2.49
CA THR A 61 -8.16 0.47 -1.80
C THR A 61 -9.30 0.25 -2.78
N ASP A 62 -9.58 1.23 -3.64
CA ASP A 62 -10.61 1.18 -4.69
C ASP A 62 -10.37 0.01 -5.65
N SER A 63 -9.10 -0.30 -5.93
CA SER A 63 -8.72 -1.43 -6.79
C SER A 63 -8.62 -2.78 -6.06
N GLY A 64 -8.99 -2.85 -4.78
CA GLY A 64 -9.03 -4.08 -4.00
C GLY A 64 -7.67 -4.63 -3.58
N HIS A 65 -6.61 -3.82 -3.67
CA HIS A 65 -5.24 -4.20 -3.32
C HIS A 65 -4.82 -3.74 -1.92
N ALA A 66 -5.59 -2.84 -1.30
CA ALA A 66 -5.40 -2.37 0.06
C ALA A 66 -6.73 -2.39 0.84
N ARG A 67 -6.65 -2.12 2.15
CA ARG A 67 -7.80 -1.95 3.04
C ARG A 67 -7.56 -0.69 3.88
N PRO A 68 -8.61 0.07 4.24
CA PRO A 68 -8.50 1.15 5.20
C PRO A 68 -7.95 0.62 6.54
N TYR A 69 -7.13 1.44 7.19
CA TYR A 69 -6.54 1.09 8.48
C TYR A 69 -6.60 2.30 9.40
N SER A 70 -7.42 2.19 10.45
CA SER A 70 -7.65 3.24 11.46
C SER A 70 -6.86 3.03 12.75
N GLY A 71 -5.89 2.11 12.76
CA GLY A 71 -5.11 1.73 13.94
C GLY A 71 -5.56 0.41 14.58
N GLY A 72 -4.87 -0.01 15.65
CA GLY A 72 -5.16 -1.25 16.36
C GLY A 72 -4.53 -2.50 15.74
N ARG A 73 -5.14 -3.67 15.97
CA ARG A 73 -4.64 -4.94 15.44
C ARG A 73 -5.01 -5.07 13.96
N ARG A 74 -4.01 -5.27 13.09
CA ARG A 74 -4.25 -5.54 11.66
C ARG A 74 -4.93 -6.89 11.48
N ALA A 75 -6.00 -6.92 10.68
CA ALA A 75 -6.58 -8.17 10.21
C ALA A 75 -5.62 -8.89 9.26
N GLY A 76 -5.60 -10.22 9.33
CA GLY A 76 -4.82 -11.05 8.42
C GLY A 76 -5.34 -10.99 6.98
N TRP A 77 -4.49 -11.41 6.04
CA TRP A 77 -4.83 -11.51 4.62
C TRP A 77 -5.07 -12.96 4.17
N CYS A 78 -4.96 -13.91 5.10
CA CYS A 78 -5.28 -15.32 4.93
C CYS A 78 -6.76 -15.53 5.24
N GLY A 79 -7.60 -15.37 4.21
CA GLY A 79 -9.07 -15.36 4.31
C GLY A 79 -9.70 -15.14 2.95
#